data_AF-A0A1H2GY86-F1
#
_entry.id   AF-A0A1H2GY86-F1
#
_cell.length_a   1.000
_cell.length_b   1.000
_cell.length_c   1.000
_cell.angle_alpha   90.00
_cell.angle_beta   90.00
_cell.angle_gamma   90.00
#
_symmetry.space_group_name_H-M   'P 1'
#
loop_
_entity.id
_entity.type
_entity.pdbx_description
1 polymer ?
#
loop_
_entity_poly.entity_id
_entity_poly.type
_entity_poly.pdbx_seq_one_letter_code
_entity_poly.pdbx_strand_id
1 'polypeptide(L)'
;MLRFLPAPLRGVIATLMLISNTLLFCWPLFFGALIKAALPFTGARKVINHVMHRCAESWISVNKFWMDLVQPIQWDVQGLESVDMRHSYLITSNHQSWVDILVLQYQLNRKAPFLKFFLKQELIWVPVIGLCWWALEFPFMQRFSKEYLAKHPEKRGQDMLTTRKACERFKANPVSVFNFLEGTRFTEAKHEQQDSPFRYLLKPKAGGIAFVLDAMGDQLSALLNVTIHYPGGKPSFWDLLSGRIKKIVVRFDKMEIPAQFIGQSYDQSDEYRLAFQQWVNQLWEDKDAQLVRLHAEYPA
;
A
#
# COMPACT_ATOMS: atom_id res chain seq x y z
N MET A 1 -24.35 -9.38 -8.14
CA MET A 1 -25.54 -9.50 -9.02
C MET A 1 -25.25 -10.24 -10.32
N LEU A 2 -23.99 -10.33 -10.78
CA LEU A 2 -23.63 -11.05 -12.02
C LEU A 2 -23.42 -12.56 -11.85
N ARG A 3 -23.74 -13.13 -10.67
CA ARG A 3 -23.45 -14.54 -10.33
C ARG A 3 -24.09 -15.56 -11.29
N PHE A 4 -25.16 -15.17 -12.00
CA PHE A 4 -25.81 -16.01 -13.01
C PHE A 4 -24.96 -16.19 -14.28
N LEU A 5 -23.95 -15.33 -14.50
CA LEU A 5 -23.04 -15.43 -15.63
C LEU A 5 -21.85 -16.35 -15.33
N PRO A 6 -21.34 -17.09 -16.33
CA PRO A 6 -20.10 -17.86 -16.20
C PRO A 6 -18.92 -17.00 -15.75
N ALA A 7 -17.99 -17.60 -14.99
CA ALA A 7 -16.83 -16.89 -14.44
C ALA A 7 -15.99 -16.13 -15.49
N PRO A 8 -15.71 -16.67 -16.70
CA PRO A 8 -14.97 -15.93 -17.72
C PRO A 8 -15.67 -14.64 -18.17
N LEU A 9 -17.00 -14.69 -18.36
CA LEU A 9 -17.78 -13.54 -18.78
C LEU A 9 -17.83 -12.46 -17.68
N ARG A 10 -17.97 -12.87 -16.42
CA ARG A 10 -17.83 -11.96 -15.27
C ARG A 10 -16.46 -11.27 -15.28
N GLY A 11 -15.39 -12.03 -15.54
CA GLY A 11 -14.02 -11.53 -15.66
C GLY A 11 -13.85 -10.48 -16.74
N VAL A 12 -14.43 -10.71 -17.93
CA VAL A 12 -14.41 -9.73 -19.02
C VAL A 12 -15.18 -8.46 -18.64
N ILE A 13 -16.39 -8.59 -18.09
CA ILE A 13 -17.19 -7.43 -17.66
C ILE A 13 -16.44 -6.62 -16.59
N ALA A 14 -15.89 -7.27 -15.57
CA ALA A 14 -15.12 -6.63 -14.51
C ALA A 14 -13.89 -5.90 -15.06
N THR A 15 -13.19 -6.53 -16.01
CA THR A 15 -12.02 -5.94 -16.67
C THR A 15 -12.40 -4.70 -17.45
N LEU A 16 -13.48 -4.74 -18.23
CA LEU A 16 -13.99 -3.59 -18.96
C LEU A 16 -14.40 -2.46 -18.01
N MET A 17 -15.12 -2.78 -16.93
CA MET A 17 -15.48 -1.80 -15.89
C MET A 17 -14.23 -1.15 -15.27
N LEU A 18 -13.21 -1.94 -14.93
CA LEU A 18 -11.95 -1.42 -14.37
C LEU A 18 -11.21 -0.51 -15.36
N ILE A 19 -11.12 -0.91 -16.63
CA ILE A 19 -10.47 -0.11 -17.69
C ILE A 19 -11.26 1.18 -17.92
N SER A 20 -12.57 1.11 -18.14
CA SER A 20 -13.42 2.28 -18.35
C SER A 20 -13.40 3.22 -17.14
N ASN A 21 -13.46 2.69 -15.92
CA ASN A 21 -13.31 3.46 -14.69
C ASN A 21 -11.96 4.21 -14.66
N THR A 22 -10.87 3.52 -14.97
CA THR A 22 -9.53 4.12 -15.00
C THR A 22 -9.41 5.21 -16.07
N LEU A 23 -9.90 4.97 -17.28
CA LEU A 23 -9.87 5.94 -18.38
C LEU A 23 -10.80 7.15 -18.14
N LEU A 24 -11.90 6.98 -17.40
CA LEU A 24 -12.78 8.08 -17.04
C LEU A 24 -12.13 8.99 -16.00
N PHE A 25 -11.59 8.41 -14.93
CA PHE A 25 -11.05 9.16 -13.80
C PHE A 25 -9.63 9.71 -14.04
N CYS A 26 -8.90 9.24 -15.06
CA CYS A 26 -7.59 9.81 -15.38
C CYS A 26 -7.69 11.26 -15.90
N TRP A 27 -8.72 11.60 -16.68
CA TRP A 27 -8.84 12.94 -17.28
C TRP A 27 -9.00 14.06 -16.25
N PRO A 28 -9.91 13.96 -15.24
CA PRO A 28 -9.96 14.96 -14.17
C PRO A 28 -8.63 15.09 -13.40
N LEU A 29 -7.88 13.99 -13.23
CA LEU A 29 -6.56 14.04 -12.59
C LEU A 29 -5.53 14.78 -13.46
N PHE A 30 -5.52 14.54 -14.76
CA PHE A 30 -4.63 15.25 -15.70
C PHE A 30 -4.98 16.73 -15.77
N PHE A 31 -6.26 17.07 -15.86
CA PHE A 31 -6.71 18.46 -15.82
C PHE A 31 -6.34 19.14 -14.49
N GLY A 32 -6.56 18.47 -13.35
CA GLY A 32 -6.13 18.95 -12.05
C GLY A 32 -4.60 19.17 -11.96
N ALA A 33 -3.80 18.27 -12.52
CA ALA A 33 -2.34 18.43 -12.59
C ALA A 33 -1.93 19.65 -13.43
N LEU A 34 -2.58 19.89 -14.57
CA LEU A 34 -2.33 21.07 -15.41
C LEU A 34 -2.72 22.37 -14.69
N ILE A 35 -3.89 22.42 -14.04
CA ILE A 35 -4.29 23.60 -13.24
C ILE A 35 -3.29 23.83 -12.11
N LYS A 36 -2.85 22.76 -11.42
CA LYS A 36 -1.87 22.85 -10.33
C LYS A 36 -0.52 23.40 -10.80
N ALA A 37 -0.13 23.10 -12.05
CA ALA A 37 1.06 23.66 -12.67
C ALA A 37 0.87 25.15 -13.01
N ALA A 38 -0.31 25.56 -13.48
CA ALA A 38 -0.63 26.95 -13.83
C ALA A 38 -0.86 27.85 -12.59
N LEU A 39 -1.34 27.30 -11.47
CA LEU A 39 -1.66 28.04 -10.24
C LEU A 39 -0.71 27.63 -9.10
N PRO A 40 0.49 28.25 -8.99
CA PRO A 40 1.54 27.78 -8.09
C PRO A 40 1.35 28.14 -6.61
N PHE A 41 0.33 28.94 -6.25
CA PHE A 41 0.13 29.40 -4.88
C PHE A 41 -0.52 28.33 -3.99
N THR A 42 -0.13 28.33 -2.71
CA THR A 42 -0.45 27.25 -1.75
C THR A 42 -1.94 26.99 -1.57
N GLY A 43 -2.78 28.03 -1.58
CA GLY A 43 -4.24 27.91 -1.43
C GLY A 43 -4.88 27.10 -2.56
N ALA A 44 -4.61 27.45 -3.82
CA ALA A 44 -5.12 26.70 -4.97
C ALA A 44 -4.63 25.26 -4.97
N ARG A 45 -3.34 25.03 -4.70
CA ARG A 45 -2.77 23.67 -4.63
C ARG A 45 -3.47 22.78 -3.61
N LYS A 46 -3.83 23.31 -2.43
CA LYS A 46 -4.58 22.57 -1.40
C LYS A 46 -5.96 22.15 -1.92
N VAL A 47 -6.71 23.08 -2.50
CA VAL A 47 -8.06 22.79 -3.04
C VAL A 47 -7.98 21.78 -4.19
N ILE A 48 -7.05 21.97 -5.13
CA ILE A 48 -6.88 21.08 -6.28
C ILE A 48 -6.47 19.68 -5.81
N ASN A 49 -5.50 19.56 -4.91
CA ASN A 49 -5.10 18.25 -4.36
C ASN A 49 -6.25 17.58 -3.61
N HIS A 50 -7.07 18.33 -2.87
CA HIS A 50 -8.27 17.78 -2.23
C HIS A 50 -9.24 17.20 -3.26
N VAL A 51 -9.57 17.95 -4.32
CA VAL A 51 -10.45 17.48 -5.41
C VAL A 51 -9.85 16.26 -6.13
N MET A 52 -8.54 16.25 -6.40
CA MET A 52 -7.86 15.12 -7.02
C MET A 52 -7.87 13.87 -6.13
N HIS A 53 -7.68 14.01 -4.81
CA HIS A 53 -7.81 12.89 -3.88
C HIS A 53 -9.26 12.38 -3.85
N ARG A 54 -10.26 13.27 -3.80
CA ARG A 54 -11.69 12.90 -3.90
C ARG A 54 -12.00 12.14 -5.20
N CYS A 55 -11.39 12.55 -6.30
CA CYS A 55 -11.48 11.88 -7.60
C CYS A 55 -10.91 10.45 -7.52
N ALA A 56 -9.71 10.27 -6.96
CA ALA A 56 -9.10 8.96 -6.75
C ALA A 56 -9.91 8.05 -5.80
N GLU A 57 -10.45 8.59 -4.71
CA GLU A 57 -11.32 7.84 -3.78
C GLU A 57 -12.65 7.42 -4.44
N SER A 58 -13.16 8.20 -5.39
CA SER A 58 -14.31 7.84 -6.20
C SER A 58 -13.97 6.73 -7.20
N TRP A 59 -12.81 6.78 -7.85
CA TRP A 59 -12.29 5.67 -8.66
C TRP A 59 -12.20 4.36 -7.83
N ILE A 60 -11.69 4.42 -6.59
CA ILE A 60 -11.69 3.26 -5.68
C ILE A 60 -13.11 2.80 -5.33
N SER A 61 -14.05 3.73 -5.14
CA SER A 61 -15.45 3.40 -4.85
C SER A 61 -16.11 2.65 -6.00
N VAL A 62 -15.82 3.03 -7.25
CA VAL A 62 -16.28 2.28 -8.44
C VAL A 62 -15.59 0.93 -8.53
N ASN A 63 -14.32 0.81 -8.10
CA ASN A 63 -13.66 -0.49 -8.03
C ASN A 63 -14.34 -1.44 -7.05
N LYS A 64 -14.64 -0.93 -5.85
CA LYS A 64 -15.45 -1.63 -4.85
C LYS A 64 -16.80 -2.07 -5.43
N PHE A 65 -17.48 -1.19 -6.16
CA PHE A 65 -18.77 -1.51 -6.77
C PHE A 65 -18.69 -2.70 -7.73
N TRP A 66 -17.73 -2.73 -8.68
CA TRP A 66 -17.65 -3.87 -9.59
C TRP A 66 -17.22 -5.15 -8.88
N MET A 67 -16.37 -5.06 -7.84
CA MET A 67 -16.00 -6.22 -7.02
C MET A 67 -17.24 -6.86 -6.39
N ASP A 68 -18.11 -6.05 -5.77
CA ASP A 68 -19.38 -6.50 -5.16
C ASP A 68 -20.36 -7.04 -6.22
N LEU A 69 -20.32 -6.47 -7.43
CA LEU A 69 -21.18 -6.86 -8.54
C LEU A 69 -20.86 -8.26 -9.07
N VAL A 70 -19.57 -8.54 -9.29
CA VAL A 70 -19.01 -9.79 -9.82
C VAL A 70 -19.22 -10.95 -8.85
N GLN A 71 -18.84 -10.75 -7.60
CA GLN A 71 -19.12 -11.67 -6.50
C GLN A 71 -19.10 -10.92 -5.16
N PRO A 72 -20.19 -10.96 -4.38
CA PRO A 72 -20.16 -10.61 -2.96
C PRO A 72 -19.17 -11.52 -2.25
N ILE A 73 -18.00 -10.96 -1.92
CA ILE A 73 -16.97 -11.57 -1.08
C ILE A 73 -17.48 -11.50 0.37
N GLN A 74 -17.40 -12.61 1.10
CA GLN A 74 -17.58 -12.57 2.55
C GLN A 74 -16.34 -11.93 3.17
N TRP A 75 -16.51 -10.72 3.72
CA TRP A 75 -15.46 -10.01 4.43
C TRP A 75 -15.55 -10.32 5.91
N ASP A 76 -14.45 -10.81 6.49
CA ASP A 76 -14.28 -10.95 7.93
C ASP A 76 -13.23 -9.95 8.38
N VAL A 77 -13.66 -8.83 8.96
CA VAL A 77 -12.79 -7.67 9.23
C VAL A 77 -12.88 -7.30 10.70
N GLN A 78 -11.72 -7.13 11.34
CA GLN A 78 -11.62 -6.70 12.73
C GLN A 78 -10.55 -5.61 12.89
N GLY A 79 -10.73 -4.70 13.85
CA GLY A 79 -9.77 -3.66 14.23
C GLY A 79 -9.85 -2.36 13.43
N LEU A 80 -10.72 -2.32 12.41
CA LEU A 80 -10.87 -1.16 11.51
C LEU A 80 -11.57 0.02 12.17
N GLU A 81 -12.32 -0.22 13.24
CA GLU A 81 -13.02 0.78 14.06
C GLU A 81 -12.08 1.80 14.71
N SER A 82 -10.80 1.47 14.85
CA SER A 82 -9.78 2.34 15.43
C SER A 82 -9.16 3.34 14.43
N VAL A 83 -9.61 3.30 13.17
CA VAL A 83 -9.07 4.08 12.04
C VAL A 83 -10.04 5.20 11.65
N ASP A 84 -9.50 6.39 11.38
CA ASP A 84 -10.27 7.58 11.04
C ASP A 84 -9.61 8.43 9.94
N MET A 85 -10.36 9.37 9.35
CA MET A 85 -9.89 10.23 8.25
C MET A 85 -9.06 11.45 8.70
N ARG A 86 -8.90 11.69 10.01
CA ARG A 86 -8.29 12.90 10.59
C ARG A 86 -6.81 12.73 10.87
N HIS A 87 -6.35 11.51 11.14
CA HIS A 87 -4.96 11.22 11.48
C HIS A 87 -4.20 10.56 10.34
N SER A 88 -2.89 10.83 10.25
CA SER A 88 -2.01 10.12 9.32
C SER A 88 -1.55 8.78 9.89
N TYR A 89 -1.39 7.79 9.02
CA TYR A 89 -1.01 6.43 9.40
C TYR A 89 0.15 5.93 8.56
N LEU A 90 1.08 5.20 9.19
CA LEU A 90 1.97 4.29 8.48
C LEU A 90 1.27 2.95 8.39
N ILE A 91 1.08 2.39 7.20
CA ILE A 91 0.34 1.15 7.01
C ILE A 91 1.27 0.10 6.42
N THR A 92 1.23 -1.11 6.96
CA THR A 92 1.94 -2.26 6.41
C THR A 92 1.05 -3.49 6.33
N SER A 93 1.45 -4.46 5.51
CA SER A 93 0.77 -5.75 5.37
C SER A 93 1.73 -6.85 4.91
N ASN A 94 1.35 -8.10 5.14
CA ASN A 94 1.86 -9.21 4.34
C ASN A 94 1.46 -9.04 2.87
N HIS A 95 2.22 -9.63 1.95
CA HIS A 95 2.04 -9.46 0.51
C HIS A 95 2.03 -10.79 -0.22
N GLN A 96 0.87 -11.24 -0.66
CA GLN A 96 0.67 -12.52 -1.34
C GLN A 96 0.26 -12.35 -2.80
N SER A 97 -0.56 -11.34 -3.12
CA SER A 97 -1.19 -11.16 -4.42
C SER A 97 -1.30 -9.69 -4.83
N TRP A 98 -1.54 -9.45 -6.13
CA TRP A 98 -2.00 -8.14 -6.59
C TRP A 98 -3.34 -7.74 -5.96
N VAL A 99 -4.14 -8.73 -5.57
CA VAL A 99 -5.44 -8.54 -4.90
C VAL A 99 -5.29 -7.81 -3.57
N ASP A 100 -4.15 -7.93 -2.88
CA ASP A 100 -3.92 -7.28 -1.57
C ASP A 100 -4.13 -5.77 -1.64
N ILE A 101 -3.67 -5.12 -2.72
CA ILE A 101 -3.83 -3.67 -2.91
C ILE A 101 -5.31 -3.32 -3.03
N LEU A 102 -6.09 -4.11 -3.77
CA LEU A 102 -7.53 -3.88 -3.90
C LEU A 102 -8.29 -4.21 -2.61
N VAL A 103 -7.84 -5.19 -1.82
CA VAL A 103 -8.37 -5.44 -0.47
C VAL A 103 -8.16 -4.22 0.42
N LEU A 104 -6.93 -3.71 0.49
CA LEU A 104 -6.62 -2.53 1.30
C LEU A 104 -7.41 -1.30 0.83
N GLN A 105 -7.46 -1.04 -0.47
CA GLN A 105 -8.27 0.03 -1.04
C GLN A 105 -9.76 -0.16 -0.72
N TYR A 106 -10.31 -1.36 -0.90
CA TYR A 106 -11.72 -1.66 -0.61
C TYR A 106 -12.07 -1.36 0.84
N GLN A 107 -11.20 -1.75 1.78
CA GLN A 107 -11.47 -1.62 3.22
C GLN A 107 -11.19 -0.22 3.76
N LEU A 108 -10.12 0.43 3.31
CA LEU A 108 -9.66 1.72 3.85
C LEU A 108 -10.24 2.93 3.14
N ASN A 109 -10.78 2.80 1.91
CA ASN A 109 -11.28 3.94 1.16
C ASN A 109 -12.34 4.72 1.93
N ARG A 110 -12.08 6.02 2.11
CA ARG A 110 -12.91 6.96 2.90
C ARG A 110 -13.08 6.58 4.38
N LYS A 111 -12.25 5.68 4.91
CA LYS A 111 -12.14 5.35 6.34
C LYS A 111 -10.79 5.74 6.93
N ALA A 112 -9.72 5.64 6.13
CA ALA A 112 -8.41 6.22 6.40
C ALA A 112 -8.08 7.27 5.32
N PRO A 113 -7.23 8.27 5.61
CA PRO A 113 -6.81 9.22 4.59
C PRO A 113 -6.20 8.51 3.39
N PHE A 114 -6.26 9.17 2.23
CA PHE A 114 -5.89 8.58 0.95
C PHE A 114 -4.55 7.83 1.00
N LEU A 115 -4.60 6.57 0.53
CA LEU A 115 -3.50 5.63 0.62
C LEU A 115 -2.44 5.91 -0.46
N LYS A 116 -1.25 6.32 -0.03
CA LYS A 116 -0.09 6.56 -0.89
C LYS A 116 0.94 5.44 -0.70
N PHE A 117 1.37 4.85 -1.81
CA PHE A 117 2.37 3.78 -1.85
C PHE A 117 3.72 4.34 -2.31
N PHE A 118 4.82 3.78 -1.82
CA PHE A 118 6.12 3.93 -2.48
C PHE A 118 6.15 3.09 -3.75
N LEU A 119 6.11 3.78 -4.89
CA LEU A 119 6.13 3.16 -6.21
C LEU A 119 7.57 2.98 -6.67
N LYS A 120 7.83 1.92 -7.42
CA LYS A 120 9.11 1.79 -8.13
C LYS A 120 9.17 2.81 -9.27
N GLN A 121 10.33 3.42 -9.51
CA GLN A 121 10.51 4.42 -10.57
C GLN A 121 9.99 3.96 -11.95
N GLU A 122 10.15 2.68 -12.28
CA GLU A 122 9.71 2.13 -13.57
C GLU A 122 8.20 2.22 -13.78
N LEU A 123 7.42 2.29 -12.69
CA LEU A 123 5.96 2.37 -12.75
C LEU A 123 5.45 3.69 -13.32
N ILE A 124 6.29 4.73 -13.44
CA ILE A 124 5.92 5.98 -14.11
C ILE A 124 5.60 5.76 -15.60
N TRP A 125 6.18 4.71 -16.20
CA TRP A 125 6.04 4.38 -17.62
C TRP A 125 4.84 3.48 -17.91
N VAL A 126 4.10 3.04 -16.88
CA VAL A 126 2.86 2.28 -17.09
C VAL A 126 1.83 3.21 -17.73
N PRO A 127 1.29 2.88 -18.92
CA PRO A 127 0.36 3.75 -19.63
C PRO A 127 -0.82 4.17 -18.76
N VAL A 128 -1.16 5.46 -18.80
CA VAL A 128 -2.26 6.11 -18.05
C VAL A 128 -2.04 6.13 -16.53
N ILE A 129 -1.93 4.97 -15.88
CA ILE A 129 -1.86 4.86 -14.41
C ILE A 129 -0.55 5.47 -13.87
N GLY A 130 0.58 5.31 -14.56
CA GLY A 130 1.85 5.93 -14.17
C GLY A 130 1.74 7.46 -14.03
N LEU A 131 1.08 8.10 -15.00
CA LEU A 131 0.79 9.53 -14.97
C LEU A 131 -0.23 9.92 -13.90
N CYS A 132 -1.22 9.07 -13.63
CA CYS A 132 -2.19 9.31 -12.55
C CYS A 132 -1.50 9.33 -11.18
N TRP A 133 -0.61 8.38 -10.92
CA TRP A 133 0.19 8.34 -9.70
C TRP A 133 1.10 9.57 -9.57
N TRP A 134 1.75 9.98 -10.66
CA TRP A 134 2.53 11.21 -10.68
C TRP A 134 1.67 12.45 -10.38
N ALA A 135 0.51 12.57 -11.01
CA ALA A 135 -0.44 13.67 -10.79
C ALA A 135 -0.89 13.77 -9.33
N LEU A 136 -1.14 12.62 -8.70
CA LEU A 136 -1.53 12.46 -7.29
C LEU A 136 -0.34 12.55 -6.31
N GLU A 137 0.86 12.86 -6.80
CA GLU A 137 2.07 13.04 -5.98
C GLU A 137 2.43 11.78 -5.20
N PHE A 138 2.32 10.60 -5.81
CA PHE A 138 2.87 9.38 -5.25
C PHE A 138 4.41 9.43 -5.30
N PRO A 139 5.09 8.97 -4.24
CA PRO A 139 6.54 8.90 -4.22
C PRO A 139 7.03 7.76 -5.12
N PHE A 140 7.82 8.11 -6.14
CA PHE A 140 8.54 7.16 -6.98
C PHE A 140 9.98 7.01 -6.46
N MET A 141 10.38 5.77 -6.23
CA MET A 141 11.61 5.39 -5.55
C MET A 141 12.59 4.74 -6.53
N GLN A 142 13.84 5.16 -6.45
CA GLN A 142 14.94 4.56 -7.21
C GLN A 142 15.67 3.55 -6.33
N ARG A 143 15.45 2.26 -6.60
CA ARG A 143 16.15 1.19 -5.89
C ARG A 143 17.48 0.91 -6.56
N PHE A 144 18.56 1.39 -5.97
CA PHE A 144 19.91 1.05 -6.43
C PHE A 144 20.37 -0.28 -5.81
N SER A 145 20.95 -1.16 -6.63
CA SER A 145 21.55 -2.40 -6.13
C SER A 145 22.85 -2.10 -5.38
N LYS A 146 23.32 -3.04 -4.55
CA LYS A 146 24.60 -2.90 -3.84
C LYS A 146 25.76 -2.73 -4.82
N GLU A 147 25.75 -3.49 -5.91
CA GLU A 147 26.77 -3.43 -6.96
C GLU A 147 26.76 -2.07 -7.67
N TYR A 148 25.56 -1.53 -7.94
CA TYR A 148 25.43 -0.20 -8.54
C TYR A 148 25.94 0.90 -7.60
N LEU A 149 25.58 0.86 -6.32
CA LEU A 149 26.02 1.84 -5.31
C LEU A 149 27.52 1.71 -4.95
N ALA A 150 28.14 0.59 -5.25
CA ALA A 150 29.59 0.44 -5.15
C ALA A 150 30.31 1.19 -6.28
N LYS A 151 29.72 1.19 -7.49
CA LYS A 151 30.23 1.91 -8.67
C LYS A 151 29.85 3.40 -8.67
N HIS A 152 28.72 3.73 -8.07
CA HIS A 152 28.14 5.09 -8.01
C HIS A 152 27.86 5.51 -6.56
N PRO A 153 28.91 5.77 -5.75
CA PRO A 153 28.74 6.17 -4.36
C PRO A 153 27.95 7.48 -4.19
N GLU A 154 27.99 8.39 -5.18
CA GLU A 154 27.24 9.65 -5.23
C GLU A 154 25.71 9.46 -5.31
N LYS A 155 25.26 8.25 -5.67
CA LYS A 155 23.84 7.87 -5.73
C LYS A 155 23.30 7.40 -4.38
N ARG A 156 24.17 7.12 -3.40
CA ARG A 156 23.74 6.80 -2.03
C ARG A 156 23.02 8.01 -1.43
N GLY A 157 21.88 7.75 -0.79
CA GLY A 157 21.08 8.81 -0.15
C GLY A 157 20.27 9.70 -1.10
N GLN A 158 20.38 9.59 -2.43
CA GLN A 158 19.50 10.37 -3.34
C GLN A 158 18.01 9.96 -3.21
N ASP A 159 17.77 8.67 -2.99
CA ASP A 159 16.43 8.13 -2.73
C ASP A 159 15.82 8.71 -1.44
N MET A 160 16.68 8.95 -0.43
CA MET A 160 16.29 9.57 0.84
C MET A 160 15.85 11.01 0.67
N LEU A 161 16.62 11.82 -0.07
CA LEU A 161 16.26 13.21 -0.32
C LEU A 161 14.94 13.32 -1.11
N THR A 162 14.75 12.44 -2.08
CA THR A 162 13.52 12.38 -2.88
C THR A 162 12.31 11.99 -2.02
N THR A 163 12.48 10.99 -1.16
CA THR A 163 11.47 10.55 -0.19
C THR A 163 11.09 11.64 0.78
N ARG A 164 12.09 12.28 1.40
CA ARG A 164 11.88 13.38 2.34
C ARG A 164 11.09 14.51 1.68
N LYS A 165 11.47 14.91 0.46
CA LYS A 165 10.74 15.94 -0.31
C LYS A 165 9.30 15.52 -0.64
N ALA A 166 9.04 14.25 -0.90
CA ALA A 166 7.68 13.75 -1.10
C ALA A 166 6.86 13.81 0.20
N CYS A 167 7.45 13.38 1.33
CA CYS A 167 6.84 13.44 2.65
C CYS A 167 6.57 14.87 3.12
N GLU A 168 7.45 15.84 2.81
CA GLU A 168 7.20 17.27 3.10
C GLU A 168 5.88 17.76 2.49
N ARG A 169 5.48 17.26 1.31
CA ARG A 169 4.21 17.63 0.66
C ARG A 169 3.00 17.06 1.39
N PHE A 170 3.19 15.99 2.15
CA PHE A 170 2.12 15.35 2.91
C PHE A 170 1.86 16.06 4.24
N LYS A 171 2.79 16.87 4.73
CA LYS A 171 2.65 17.60 5.99
C LYS A 171 1.42 18.49 6.11
N ALA A 172 0.86 18.91 4.98
CA ALA A 172 -0.28 19.82 4.96
C ALA A 172 -1.63 19.12 5.14
N ASN A 173 -1.73 17.80 4.98
CA ASN A 173 -3.00 17.06 5.03
C ASN A 173 -2.80 15.64 5.59
N PRO A 174 -3.78 15.06 6.30
CA PRO A 174 -3.72 13.66 6.70
C PRO A 174 -3.45 12.73 5.51
N VAL A 175 -2.54 11.77 5.67
CA VAL A 175 -2.17 10.79 4.64
C VAL A 175 -1.97 9.41 5.25
N SER A 176 -2.29 8.36 4.50
CA SER A 176 -1.87 7.01 4.84
C SER A 176 -0.71 6.60 3.95
N VAL A 177 0.47 6.40 4.52
CA VAL A 177 1.65 5.94 3.76
C VAL A 177 1.76 4.43 3.89
N PHE A 178 1.74 3.71 2.78
CA PHE A 178 1.72 2.26 2.76
C PHE A 178 3.04 1.65 2.30
N ASN A 179 3.48 0.59 2.99
CA ASN A 179 4.65 -0.19 2.61
C ASN A 179 4.45 -1.72 2.80
N PHE A 180 4.71 -2.50 1.73
CA PHE A 180 4.87 -3.96 1.83
C PHE A 180 6.32 -4.28 2.21
N LEU A 181 6.54 -4.66 3.48
CA LEU A 181 7.89 -4.87 4.03
C LEU A 181 8.60 -6.08 3.39
N GLU A 182 7.88 -7.09 2.93
CA GLU A 182 8.45 -8.20 2.15
C GLU A 182 9.13 -7.70 0.85
N GLY A 183 8.67 -6.55 0.34
CA GLY A 183 9.17 -5.90 -0.88
C GLY A 183 8.86 -6.67 -2.18
N THR A 184 8.21 -7.82 -2.07
CA THR A 184 7.76 -8.68 -3.17
C THR A 184 6.63 -9.57 -2.69
N ARG A 185 5.86 -10.13 -3.62
CA ARG A 185 4.81 -11.10 -3.31
C ARG A 185 5.40 -12.42 -2.86
N PHE A 186 4.87 -12.97 -1.79
CA PHE A 186 5.13 -14.31 -1.27
C PHE A 186 4.96 -15.38 -2.34
N THR A 187 5.94 -16.28 -2.41
CA THR A 187 5.91 -17.53 -3.17
C THR A 187 6.82 -18.51 -2.44
N GLU A 188 6.47 -19.79 -2.43
CA GLU A 188 7.28 -20.84 -1.77
C GLU A 188 8.75 -20.76 -2.17
N ALA A 189 9.04 -20.70 -3.47
CA ALA A 189 10.41 -20.59 -3.98
C ALA A 189 11.21 -19.38 -3.42
N LYS A 190 10.55 -18.25 -3.11
CA LYS A 190 11.22 -17.09 -2.50
C LYS A 190 11.38 -17.25 -1.00
N HIS A 191 10.43 -17.94 -0.36
CA HIS A 191 10.48 -18.25 1.05
C HIS A 191 11.67 -19.18 1.32
N GLU A 192 11.76 -20.28 0.56
CA GLU A 192 12.89 -21.22 0.57
C GLU A 192 14.21 -20.52 0.22
N GLN A 193 14.25 -19.75 -0.86
CA GLN A 193 15.48 -19.04 -1.28
C GLN A 193 16.02 -18.08 -0.21
N GLN A 194 15.13 -17.48 0.58
CA GLN A 194 15.52 -16.55 1.64
C GLN A 194 15.81 -17.25 2.96
N ASP A 195 15.53 -18.55 3.09
CA ASP A 195 15.51 -19.28 4.36
C ASP A 195 14.71 -18.48 5.41
N SER A 196 13.44 -18.19 5.07
CA SER A 196 12.59 -17.36 5.91
C SER A 196 12.22 -18.11 7.20
N PRO A 197 12.46 -17.54 8.39
CA PRO A 197 12.14 -18.20 9.66
C PRO A 197 10.65 -18.19 9.98
N PHE A 198 9.86 -17.41 9.23
CA PHE A 198 8.41 -17.25 9.42
C PHE A 198 7.66 -18.28 8.58
N ARG A 199 6.57 -18.86 9.09
CA ARG A 199 5.85 -19.93 8.38
C ARG A 199 5.11 -19.45 7.14
N TYR A 200 4.55 -18.23 7.18
CA TYR A 200 3.65 -17.70 6.15
C TYR A 200 4.11 -16.37 5.55
N LEU A 201 5.32 -15.92 5.87
CA LEU A 201 5.85 -14.61 5.48
C LEU A 201 7.26 -14.72 4.89
N LEU A 202 7.61 -13.82 3.97
CA LEU A 202 9.02 -13.56 3.63
C LEU A 202 9.68 -12.67 4.69
N LYS A 203 11.02 -12.62 4.69
CA LYS A 203 11.80 -11.74 5.58
C LYS A 203 11.43 -10.26 5.34
N PRO A 204 11.14 -9.46 6.40
CA PRO A 204 10.82 -8.05 6.23
C PRO A 204 12.06 -7.23 5.88
N LYS A 205 11.85 -6.14 5.13
CA LYS A 205 12.86 -5.15 4.78
C LYS A 205 12.58 -3.84 5.52
N ALA A 206 13.29 -3.64 6.63
CA ALA A 206 13.08 -2.53 7.55
C ALA A 206 13.31 -1.13 6.93
N GLY A 207 14.24 -1.01 5.97
CA GLY A 207 14.66 0.31 5.45
C GLY A 207 13.50 1.15 4.90
N GLY A 208 12.53 0.52 4.22
CA GLY A 208 11.42 1.25 3.61
C GLY A 208 10.53 1.98 4.61
N ILE A 209 10.30 1.43 5.80
CA ILE A 209 9.51 2.11 6.85
C ILE A 209 10.37 3.01 7.73
N ALA A 210 11.65 2.68 7.93
CA ALA A 210 12.57 3.57 8.63
C ALA A 210 12.65 4.93 7.94
N PHE A 211 12.62 4.95 6.60
CA PHE A 211 12.61 6.19 5.82
C PHE A 211 11.33 7.01 5.99
N VAL A 212 10.18 6.37 6.18
CA VAL A 212 8.93 7.12 6.46
C VAL A 212 8.99 7.74 7.85
N LEU A 213 9.48 6.99 8.84
CA LEU A 213 9.59 7.45 10.22
C LEU A 213 10.61 8.58 10.37
N ASP A 214 11.72 8.53 9.65
CA ASP A 214 12.68 9.64 9.53
C ASP A 214 12.04 10.88 8.90
N ALA A 215 11.30 10.72 7.81
CA ALA A 215 10.79 11.86 7.04
C ALA A 215 9.54 12.52 7.62
N MET A 216 8.67 11.76 8.30
CA MET A 216 7.38 12.26 8.77
C MET A 216 6.83 11.55 10.02
N GLY A 217 7.69 10.88 10.82
CA GLY A 217 7.27 10.17 12.03
C GLY A 217 6.41 11.00 12.99
N ASP A 218 6.75 12.28 13.18
CA ASP A 218 6.01 13.22 14.06
C ASP A 218 4.55 13.45 13.66
N GLN A 219 4.18 13.11 12.42
CA GLN A 219 2.82 13.30 11.90
C GLN A 219 1.98 12.03 11.93
N LEU A 220 2.64 10.89 12.10
CA LEU A 220 2.00 9.60 12.08
C LEU A 220 1.42 9.34 13.47
N SER A 221 0.10 9.17 13.54
CA SER A 221 -0.56 8.85 14.80
C SER A 221 -0.32 7.41 15.22
N ALA A 222 -0.15 6.49 14.27
CA ALA A 222 0.03 5.07 14.54
C ALA A 222 0.59 4.32 13.33
N LEU A 223 1.11 3.12 13.60
CA LEU A 223 1.34 2.07 12.63
C LEU A 223 0.08 1.20 12.55
N LEU A 224 -0.51 1.05 11.36
CA LEU A 224 -1.56 0.07 11.08
C LEU A 224 -0.92 -1.17 10.47
N ASN A 225 -0.79 -2.21 11.29
CA ASN A 225 -0.30 -3.51 10.86
C ASN A 225 -1.47 -4.37 10.37
N VAL A 226 -1.59 -4.53 9.06
CA VAL A 226 -2.72 -5.23 8.43
C VAL A 226 -2.33 -6.67 8.10
N THR A 227 -3.12 -7.64 8.51
CA THR A 227 -2.91 -9.05 8.14
C THR A 227 -4.04 -9.49 7.24
N ILE A 228 -3.69 -9.96 6.04
CA ILE A 228 -4.64 -10.45 5.05
C ILE A 228 -4.48 -11.96 4.93
N HIS A 229 -5.55 -12.69 5.20
CA HIS A 229 -5.63 -14.14 5.01
C HIS A 229 -6.67 -14.49 3.96
N TYR A 230 -6.31 -15.41 3.07
CA TYR A 230 -7.16 -15.94 2.02
C TYR A 230 -7.43 -17.42 2.31
N PRO A 231 -8.57 -17.78 2.93
CA PRO A 231 -8.88 -19.18 3.26
C PRO A 231 -8.81 -20.10 2.05
N GLY A 232 -9.34 -19.64 0.90
CA GLY A 232 -9.27 -20.37 -0.38
C GLY A 232 -7.89 -20.37 -1.07
N GLY A 233 -6.83 -20.02 -0.35
CA GLY A 233 -5.48 -19.87 -0.87
C GLY A 233 -5.21 -18.55 -1.59
N LYS A 234 -3.95 -18.35 -1.97
CA LYS A 234 -3.48 -17.13 -2.65
C LYS A 234 -4.23 -16.91 -3.98
N PRO A 235 -5.00 -15.82 -4.16
CA PRO A 235 -5.75 -15.58 -5.37
C PRO A 235 -4.87 -15.00 -6.49
N SER A 236 -5.16 -15.33 -7.73
CA SER A 236 -4.71 -14.54 -8.88
C SER A 236 -5.56 -13.28 -9.06
N PHE A 237 -5.08 -12.32 -9.85
CA PHE A 237 -5.89 -11.15 -10.20
C PHE A 237 -7.15 -11.53 -11.00
N TRP A 238 -7.06 -12.58 -11.83
CA TRP A 238 -8.20 -13.09 -12.57
C TRP A 238 -9.24 -13.76 -11.66
N ASP A 239 -8.83 -14.39 -10.56
CA ASP A 239 -9.78 -14.96 -9.59
C ASP A 239 -10.64 -13.88 -8.94
N LEU A 240 -10.09 -12.68 -8.71
CA LEU A 240 -10.88 -11.54 -8.28
C LEU A 240 -11.85 -11.08 -9.38
N LEU A 241 -11.34 -10.81 -10.59
CA LEU A 241 -12.12 -10.30 -11.72
C LEU A 241 -13.26 -11.25 -12.12
N SER A 242 -13.01 -12.56 -12.07
CA SER A 242 -13.96 -13.60 -12.46
C SER A 242 -14.88 -14.04 -11.32
N GLY A 243 -14.72 -13.46 -10.11
CA GLY A 243 -15.54 -13.79 -8.96
C GLY A 243 -15.38 -15.24 -8.57
N ARG A 244 -14.15 -15.61 -8.19
CA ARG A 244 -13.78 -16.89 -7.58
C ARG A 244 -13.39 -16.75 -6.11
N ILE A 245 -13.13 -15.54 -5.63
CA ILE A 245 -12.78 -15.29 -4.23
C ILE A 245 -14.05 -15.24 -3.38
N LYS A 246 -14.23 -16.23 -2.51
CA LYS A 246 -15.43 -16.36 -1.67
C LYS A 246 -15.34 -15.60 -0.36
N LYS A 247 -14.17 -15.64 0.30
CA LYS A 247 -13.96 -15.07 1.63
C LYS A 247 -12.56 -14.46 1.71
N ILE A 248 -12.46 -13.33 2.39
CA ILE A 248 -11.18 -12.70 2.74
C ILE A 248 -11.27 -12.29 4.21
N VAL A 249 -10.25 -12.66 4.98
CA VAL A 249 -10.14 -12.34 6.39
C VAL A 249 -9.07 -11.26 6.55
N VAL A 250 -9.40 -10.17 7.23
CA VAL A 250 -8.53 -9.01 7.42
C VAL A 250 -8.51 -8.62 8.90
N ARG A 251 -7.31 -8.43 9.44
CA ARG A 251 -7.07 -7.90 10.79
C ARG A 251 -6.32 -6.60 10.67
N PHE A 252 -6.79 -5.57 11.36
CA PHE A 252 -6.14 -4.27 11.47
C PHE A 252 -5.65 -4.10 12.90
N ASP A 253 -4.34 -4.17 13.11
CA ASP A 253 -3.75 -3.92 14.42
C ASP A 253 -3.18 -2.50 14.43
N LYS A 254 -3.82 -1.58 15.17
CA LYS A 254 -3.33 -0.22 15.37
C LYS A 254 -2.33 -0.21 16.52
N MET A 255 -1.09 0.16 16.22
CA MET A 255 0.03 0.12 17.14
C MET A 255 0.64 1.51 17.29
N GLU A 256 1.06 1.84 18.51
CA GLU A 256 1.87 3.03 18.75
C GLU A 256 3.24 2.88 18.06
N ILE A 257 3.73 3.97 17.48
CA ILE A 257 5.07 4.02 16.91
C ILE A 257 6.03 4.35 18.05
N PRO A 258 7.03 3.49 18.35
CA PRO A 258 7.96 3.78 19.42
C PRO A 258 8.72 5.09 19.19
N ALA A 259 8.67 5.99 20.17
CA ALA A 259 9.23 7.33 20.04
C ALA A 259 10.73 7.33 19.70
N GLN A 260 11.48 6.31 20.12
CA GLN A 260 12.91 6.19 19.80
C GLN A 260 13.21 6.04 18.30
N PHE A 261 12.21 5.72 17.46
CA PHE A 261 12.38 5.55 16.01
C PHE A 261 11.95 6.76 15.19
N ILE A 262 11.35 7.78 15.82
CA ILE A 262 10.86 8.98 15.14
C ILE A 262 12.02 9.96 14.91
N GLY A 263 12.17 10.45 13.68
CA GLY A 263 13.16 11.48 13.33
C GLY A 263 14.63 11.03 13.39
N GLN A 264 14.87 9.73 13.53
CA GLN A 264 16.21 9.13 13.53
C GLN A 264 16.54 8.57 12.15
N SER A 265 17.76 8.80 11.67
CA SER A 265 18.17 8.24 10.37
C SER A 265 18.71 6.82 10.54
N TYR A 266 18.18 5.90 9.72
CA TYR A 266 18.52 4.47 9.75
C TYR A 266 20.02 4.16 9.57
N ASP A 267 20.76 5.07 8.96
CA ASP A 267 22.19 4.89 8.67
C ASP A 267 23.09 5.61 9.71
N GLN A 268 22.54 6.20 10.78
CA GLN A 268 23.33 6.98 11.76
C GLN A 268 24.12 6.12 12.75
N SER A 269 23.58 5.00 13.24
CA SER A 269 24.29 4.12 14.16
C SER A 269 23.91 2.65 13.99
N ASP A 270 24.88 1.76 14.19
CA ASP A 270 24.66 0.31 14.15
C ASP A 270 23.70 -0.15 15.26
N GLU A 271 23.75 0.51 16.43
CA GLU A 271 22.83 0.27 17.55
C GLU A 271 21.38 0.59 17.19
N TYR A 272 21.14 1.76 16.57
CA TYR A 272 19.80 2.13 16.09
C TYR A 272 19.30 1.13 15.06
N ARG A 273 20.14 0.80 14.08
CA ARG A 273 19.78 -0.14 13.01
C ARG A 273 19.40 -1.50 13.58
N LEU A 274 20.15 -2.00 14.56
CA LEU A 274 19.86 -3.26 15.23
C LEU A 274 18.53 -3.19 16.00
N ALA A 275 18.33 -2.17 16.83
CA ALA A 275 17.09 -2.00 17.60
C ALA A 275 15.87 -1.87 16.69
N PHE A 276 15.99 -1.14 15.57
CA PHE A 276 14.93 -1.00 14.58
C PHE A 276 14.63 -2.33 13.89
N GLN A 277 15.66 -3.08 13.49
CA GLN A 277 15.48 -4.42 12.91
C GLN A 277 14.79 -5.38 13.88
N GLN A 278 15.14 -5.35 15.16
CA GLN A 278 14.50 -6.15 16.20
C GLN A 278 13.02 -5.79 16.34
N TRP A 279 12.67 -4.51 16.38
CA TRP A 279 11.28 -4.06 16.43
C TRP A 279 10.47 -4.53 15.20
N VAL A 280 11.05 -4.42 14.01
CA VAL A 280 10.41 -4.89 12.77
C VAL A 280 10.27 -6.41 12.73
N ASN A 281 11.26 -7.15 13.25
CA ASN A 281 11.18 -8.61 13.35
C ASN A 281 10.07 -9.02 14.33
N GLN A 282 9.95 -8.36 15.49
CA GLN A 282 8.87 -8.63 16.44
C GLN A 282 7.49 -8.41 15.80
N LEU A 283 7.32 -7.30 15.08
CA LEU A 283 6.09 -7.04 14.30
C LEU A 283 5.75 -8.18 13.33
N TRP A 284 6.79 -8.80 12.77
CA TRP A 284 6.67 -9.91 11.83
C TRP A 284 6.38 -11.25 12.51
N GLU A 285 7.01 -11.53 13.65
CA GLU A 285 6.70 -12.69 14.50
C GLU A 285 5.24 -12.68 14.94
N ASP A 286 4.77 -11.53 15.42
CA ASP A 286 3.38 -11.36 15.85
C ASP A 286 2.39 -11.58 14.70
N LYS A 287 2.74 -11.07 13.50
CA LYS A 287 1.94 -11.27 12.28
C LYS A 287 1.94 -12.73 11.84
N ASP A 288 3.08 -13.42 11.87
CA ASP A 288 3.16 -14.84 11.49
C ASP A 288 2.34 -15.70 12.45
N ALA A 289 2.44 -15.44 13.75
CA ALA A 289 1.61 -16.08 14.76
C ALA A 289 0.11 -15.80 14.55
N GLN A 290 -0.26 -14.58 14.15
CA GLN A 290 -1.64 -14.26 13.78
C GLN A 290 -2.07 -15.04 12.53
N LEU A 291 -1.22 -15.15 11.50
CA LEU A 291 -1.51 -15.96 10.31
C LEU A 291 -1.67 -17.44 10.65
N VAL A 292 -0.86 -18.00 11.56
CA VAL A 292 -1.03 -19.38 12.05
C VAL A 292 -2.42 -19.58 12.65
N ARG A 293 -2.88 -18.66 13.52
CA ARG A 293 -4.23 -18.72 14.09
C ARG A 293 -5.31 -18.61 13.02
N LEU A 294 -5.17 -17.67 12.08
CA LEU A 294 -6.15 -17.48 11.00
C LEU A 294 -6.23 -18.70 10.07
N HIS A 295 -5.13 -19.40 9.80
CA HIS A 295 -5.15 -20.65 9.03
C HIS A 295 -5.90 -21.77 9.77
N ALA A 296 -5.85 -21.80 11.11
CA ALA A 296 -6.58 -22.77 11.92
C ALA A 296 -8.08 -22.42 12.04
N GLU A 297 -8.42 -21.14 12.26
CA GLU A 297 -9.80 -20.66 12.42
C GLU A 297 -10.57 -20.61 11.10
N TYR A 298 -9.88 -20.33 9.99
CA TYR A 298 -10.46 -20.20 8.66
C TYR A 298 -9.75 -21.12 7.66
N PRO A 299 -9.98 -22.44 7.74
CA PRO A 299 -9.46 -23.38 6.77
C PRO A 299 -10.10 -23.18 5.38
N ALA A 300 -9.49 -23.81 4.36
CA ALA A 300 -9.89 -23.73 2.96
C ALA A 300 -11.30 -24.25 2.67
#